data_AF-A0A7S2QL15-F1
#
_entry.id   AF-A0A7S2QL15-F1
#
_cell.length_a   1.000
_cell.length_b   1.000
_cell.length_c   1.000
_cell.angle_alpha   90.00
_cell.angle_beta   90.00
_cell.angle_gamma   90.00
#
_symmetry.space_group_name_H-M   'P 1'
#
loop_
_entity.id
_entity.type
_entity.pdbx_description
1 polymer ?
#
loop_
_entity_poly.entity_id
_entity_poly.type
_entity_poly.pdbx_seq_one_letter_code
_entity_poly.pdbx_strand_id
1 'polypeptide(L)'
;NKIMKANPALYVLRERIRKGLQLYSSEPTEPYLNSQNYGELFSSQIIWFVDDTNVYRVTIHKTFEGNLTTKPVNGAIFIFNPRTGQLFLKIIHTSVWAGQKRLSQLAKWKTAE
;
A
#
# COMPACT_ATOMS: atom_id res chain seq x y z
N ASN A 1 -22.25 15.21 18.00
CA ASN A 1 -21.61 14.00 18.59
C ASN A 1 -21.19 12.92 17.60
N LYS A 2 -22.00 12.54 16.60
CA LYS A 2 -21.66 11.45 15.65
C LYS A 2 -20.41 11.73 14.81
N ILE A 3 -20.28 12.94 14.26
CA ILE A 3 -19.13 13.35 13.43
C ILE A 3 -17.82 13.29 14.22
N MET A 4 -17.79 13.80 15.46
CA MET A 4 -16.57 13.79 16.29
C MET A 4 -16.04 12.38 16.58
N LYS A 5 -16.93 11.38 16.66
CA LYS A 5 -16.54 9.98 16.92
C LYS A 5 -16.14 9.22 15.66
N ALA A 6 -16.89 9.39 14.57
CA ALA A 6 -16.78 8.54 13.38
C ALA A 6 -16.04 9.19 12.19
N ASN A 7 -15.64 10.47 12.26
CA ASN A 7 -14.96 11.12 11.15
C ASN A 7 -13.55 10.53 10.92
N PRO A 8 -13.28 9.92 9.74
CA PRO A 8 -11.99 9.29 9.44
C PRO A 8 -10.81 10.26 9.43
N ALA A 9 -11.01 11.51 8.99
CA ALA A 9 -9.95 12.52 8.99
C ALA A 9 -9.52 12.89 10.42
N LEU A 10 -10.50 13.02 11.33
CA LEU A 10 -10.22 13.23 12.76
C LEU A 10 -9.59 12.01 13.42
N TYR A 11 -9.91 10.79 12.96
CA TYR A 11 -9.23 9.58 13.40
C TYR A 11 -7.75 9.56 12.96
N VAL A 12 -7.47 9.82 11.68
CA VAL A 12 -6.10 9.91 11.15
C VAL A 12 -5.28 10.98 11.86
N LEU A 13 -5.88 12.14 12.17
CA LEU A 13 -5.21 13.20 12.94
C LEU A 13 -4.82 12.71 14.35
N ARG A 14 -5.76 12.09 15.07
CA ARG A 14 -5.50 11.53 16.41
C ARG A 14 -4.40 10.47 16.37
N GLU A 15 -4.44 9.56 15.41
CA GLU A 15 -3.41 8.52 15.26
C GLU A 15 -2.02 9.08 14.92
N ARG A 16 -1.94 10.16 14.12
CA ARG A 16 -0.67 10.85 13.86
C ARG A 16 -0.11 11.50 15.12
N ILE A 17 -0.95 12.18 15.91
CA ILE A 17 -0.54 12.77 17.20
C ILE A 17 -0.08 11.67 18.15
N ARG A 18 -0.84 10.57 18.25
CA ARG A 18 -0.52 9.41 19.09
C ARG A 18 0.83 8.79 18.74
N LYS A 19 1.10 8.57 17.45
CA LYS A 19 2.40 8.08 16.95
C LYS A 19 3.54 9.07 17.23
N GLY A 20 3.30 10.37 17.05
CA GLY A 20 4.28 11.41 17.36
C GLY A 20 4.64 11.47 18.86
N LEU A 21 3.67 11.21 19.73
CA LEU A 21 3.84 11.14 21.18
C LEU A 21 4.27 9.75 21.69
N GLN A 22 4.43 8.76 20.80
CA GLN A 22 4.79 7.38 21.13
C GLN A 22 3.84 6.71 22.13
N LEU A 23 2.56 7.07 22.09
CA LEU A 23 1.55 6.52 22.99
C LEU A 23 0.96 5.24 22.39
N TYR A 24 1.40 4.08 22.89
CA TYR A 24 0.86 2.80 22.45
C TYR A 24 -0.36 2.42 23.31
N SER A 25 -1.48 2.16 22.65
CA SER A 25 -2.72 1.63 23.24
C SER A 25 -3.08 0.38 22.46
N SER A 26 -3.46 -0.68 23.18
CA SER A 26 -3.98 -1.92 22.62
C SER A 26 -5.47 -1.77 22.31
N GLU A 27 -5.84 -0.79 21.48
CA GLU A 27 -7.21 -0.75 20.98
C GLU A 27 -7.47 -2.02 20.16
N PRO A 28 -8.67 -2.63 20.27
CA PRO A 28 -9.02 -3.78 19.45
C PRO A 28 -8.94 -3.36 17.98
N THR A 29 -8.00 -3.95 17.26
CA THR A 29 -7.87 -3.79 15.81
C THR A 29 -8.81 -4.79 15.14
N GLU A 30 -9.24 -4.48 13.91
CA GLU A 30 -9.91 -5.50 13.10
C GLU A 30 -8.98 -6.72 12.96
N PRO A 31 -9.52 -7.94 13.13
CA PRO A 31 -8.71 -9.14 13.06
C PRO A 31 -8.11 -9.28 11.65
N TYR A 32 -6.81 -9.59 11.58
CA TYR A 32 -6.18 -9.91 10.31
C TYR A 32 -6.85 -11.13 9.66
N LEU A 33 -6.80 -11.16 8.33
CA LEU A 33 -7.14 -12.35 7.56
C LEU A 33 -6.20 -13.51 7.97
N ASN A 34 -6.77 -14.67 8.27
CA ASN A 34 -6.10 -15.86 8.72
C ASN A 34 -6.93 -17.11 8.33
N SER A 35 -6.44 -18.29 8.69
CA SER A 35 -7.12 -19.55 8.34
C SER A 35 -8.51 -19.72 8.98
N GLN A 36 -8.82 -19.03 10.08
CA GLN A 36 -10.13 -19.09 10.73
C GLN A 36 -11.18 -18.24 10.03
N ASN A 37 -10.83 -17.06 9.50
CA ASN A 37 -11.76 -16.15 8.80
C ASN A 37 -11.60 -16.14 7.27
N TYR A 38 -10.77 -17.01 6.69
CA TYR A 38 -10.53 -17.08 5.24
C TYR A 38 -11.81 -17.23 4.40
N GLY A 39 -12.83 -17.91 4.92
CA GLY A 39 -14.11 -18.07 4.24
C GLY A 39 -14.88 -16.77 4.00
N GLU A 40 -14.63 -15.72 4.79
CA GLU A 40 -15.33 -14.43 4.67
C GLU A 40 -15.04 -13.71 3.35
N LEU A 41 -13.90 -14.02 2.72
CA LEU A 41 -13.49 -13.51 1.41
C LEU A 41 -14.50 -13.83 0.30
N PHE A 42 -15.29 -14.89 0.46
CA PHE A 42 -16.22 -15.40 -0.55
C PHE A 42 -17.69 -15.06 -0.25
N SER A 43 -17.93 -14.16 0.71
CA SER A 43 -19.28 -13.68 1.05
C SER A 43 -19.94 -12.90 -0.10
N SER A 44 -21.19 -12.46 0.09
CA SER A 44 -21.89 -11.61 -0.88
C SER A 44 -21.28 -10.21 -1.02
N GLN A 45 -20.42 -9.79 -0.07
CA GLN A 45 -19.71 -8.53 -0.15
C GLN A 45 -18.64 -8.55 -1.25
N ILE A 46 -18.36 -7.38 -1.83
CA ILE A 46 -17.27 -7.23 -2.80
C ILE A 46 -15.99 -6.93 -2.02
N ILE A 47 -15.06 -7.87 -2.06
CA ILE A 47 -13.76 -7.77 -1.40
C ILE A 47 -12.67 -7.68 -2.47
N TRP A 48 -11.66 -6.85 -2.23
CA TRP A 48 -10.51 -6.67 -3.12
C TRP A 48 -9.21 -6.94 -2.36
N PHE A 49 -8.34 -7.75 -2.94
CA PHE A 49 -6.93 -7.75 -2.61
C PHE A 49 -6.24 -6.63 -3.36
N VAL A 50 -5.41 -5.87 -2.67
CA VAL A 50 -4.53 -4.86 -3.25
C VAL A 50 -3.10 -5.24 -2.91
N ASP A 51 -2.27 -5.49 -3.93
CA ASP A 51 -0.85 -5.79 -3.77
C ASP A 51 0.01 -4.73 -4.44
N ASP A 52 0.91 -4.15 -3.64
CA ASP A 52 1.84 -3.08 -4.01
C ASP A 52 3.29 -3.56 -4.17
N THR A 53 3.55 -4.87 -4.00
CA THR A 53 4.90 -5.47 -4.02
C THR A 53 5.69 -5.12 -5.29
N ASN A 54 5.01 -5.07 -6.44
CA ASN A 54 5.61 -4.84 -7.75
C ASN A 54 5.45 -3.41 -8.28
N VAL A 55 5.06 -2.45 -7.43
CA VAL A 55 4.84 -1.06 -7.86
C VAL A 55 6.15 -0.33 -8.16
N TYR A 56 7.12 -0.42 -7.26
CA TYR A 56 8.44 0.17 -7.45
C TYR A 56 9.51 -0.90 -7.51
N ARG A 57 9.95 -1.22 -8.73
CA ARG A 57 10.97 -2.22 -9.01
C ARG A 57 12.21 -1.56 -9.59
N VAL A 58 13.37 -2.13 -9.26
CA VAL A 58 14.66 -1.62 -9.71
C VAL A 58 15.52 -2.74 -10.26
N THR A 59 16.34 -2.42 -11.26
CA THR A 59 17.47 -3.23 -11.69
C THR A 59 18.76 -2.59 -11.17
N ILE A 60 19.67 -3.42 -10.67
CA ILE A 60 20.95 -2.98 -10.14
C ILE A 60 22.00 -3.13 -11.26
N HIS A 61 22.81 -2.09 -11.48
CA HIS A 61 23.91 -2.13 -12.42
C HIS A 61 25.16 -1.48 -11.83
N LYS A 62 26.32 -2.02 -12.22
CA LYS A 62 27.63 -1.51 -11.79
C LYS A 62 28.09 -0.42 -12.76
N THR A 63 28.46 0.73 -12.22
CA THR A 63 29.07 1.84 -12.96
C THR A 63 30.54 1.53 -13.27
N PHE A 64 31.13 2.28 -14.20
CA PHE A 64 32.54 2.14 -14.55
C PHE A 64 33.48 2.37 -13.35
N GLU A 65 33.13 3.32 -12.48
CA GLU A 65 33.84 3.62 -11.23
C GLU A 65 33.69 2.53 -10.15
N GLY A 66 32.86 1.51 -10.41
CA GLY A 66 32.64 0.38 -9.53
C GLY A 66 31.47 0.50 -8.57
N ASN A 67 30.80 1.67 -8.51
CA ASN A 67 29.61 1.89 -7.68
C ASN A 67 28.39 1.11 -8.22
N LEU A 68 27.57 0.55 -7.32
CA LEU A 68 26.27 -0.03 -7.66
C LEU A 68 25.21 1.07 -7.71
N THR A 69 24.45 1.12 -8.80
CA THR A 69 23.37 2.08 -8.99
C THR A 69 22.09 1.37 -9.41
N THR A 70 20.94 1.93 -9.05
CA THR A 70 19.63 1.36 -9.33
C THR A 70 18.95 2.12 -10.46
N LYS A 71 18.32 1.39 -11.40
CA LYS A 71 17.46 1.95 -12.44
C LYS A 71 16.04 1.43 -12.25
N PRO A 72 15.02 2.31 -12.21
CA PRO A 72 13.65 1.85 -12.10
C PRO A 72 13.22 1.14 -13.39
N VAL A 73 12.35 0.14 -13.24
CA VAL A 73 11.63 -0.50 -14.35
C VAL A 73 10.13 -0.30 -14.16
N ASN A 74 9.34 -0.57 -15.20
CA ASN A 74 7.88 -0.51 -15.09
C ASN A 74 7.40 -1.42 -13.95
N GLY A 75 6.47 -0.91 -13.15
CA GLY A 75 5.81 -1.65 -12.09
C GLY A 75 4.34 -1.88 -12.38
N ALA A 76 3.64 -2.52 -11.46
CA ALA A 76 2.20 -2.65 -11.51
C ALA A 76 1.58 -2.74 -10.11
N ILE A 77 0.36 -2.21 -9.98
CA ILE A 77 -0.52 -2.46 -8.84
C ILE A 77 -1.45 -3.61 -9.25
N PHE A 78 -1.59 -4.59 -8.37
CA PHE A 78 -2.50 -5.73 -8.55
C PHE A 78 -3.74 -5.54 -7.69
N ILE A 79 -4.91 -5.52 -8.32
CA ILE A 79 -6.20 -5.46 -7.62
C ILE A 79 -7.05 -6.64 -8.05
N PHE A 80 -7.36 -7.54 -7.12
CA PHE A 80 -7.96 -8.84 -7.42
C PHE A 80 -9.20 -9.11 -6.57
N ASN A 81 -10.28 -9.56 -7.22
CA ASN A 81 -11.49 -10.03 -6.53
C ASN A 81 -11.42 -11.56 -6.36
N PRO A 82 -11.33 -12.08 -5.11
CA PRO A 82 -11.20 -13.51 -4.87
C PRO A 82 -12.46 -14.32 -5.20
N ARG A 83 -13.64 -13.68 -5.22
CA ARG A 83 -14.91 -14.36 -5.52
C ARG A 83 -15.16 -14.49 -7.01
N THR A 84 -14.89 -13.44 -7.78
CA THR A 84 -15.18 -13.41 -9.23
C THR A 84 -13.97 -13.72 -10.10
N GLY A 85 -12.76 -13.67 -9.55
CA GLY A 85 -11.52 -13.77 -10.31
C GLY A 85 -11.17 -12.51 -11.12
N GLN A 86 -11.94 -11.42 -10.99
CA GLN A 86 -11.68 -10.18 -11.71
C GLN A 86 -10.34 -9.57 -11.29
N LEU A 87 -9.51 -9.26 -12.27
CA LEU A 87 -8.20 -8.61 -12.08
C LEU A 87 -8.20 -7.24 -12.73
N PHE A 88 -7.80 -6.22 -11.96
CA PHE A 88 -7.34 -4.95 -12.49
C PHE A 88 -5.83 -4.85 -12.31
N LEU A 89 -5.13 -4.70 -13.44
CA LEU A 89 -3.68 -4.51 -13.47
C LEU A 89 -3.37 -3.08 -13.88
N LYS A 90 -2.93 -2.25 -12.94
CA LYS A 90 -2.53 -0.85 -13.24
C LYS A 90 -1.03 -0.80 -13.47
N ILE A 91 -0.62 -0.63 -14.72
CA ILE A 91 0.80 -0.45 -15.08
C ILE A 91 1.28 0.93 -14.62
N ILE A 92 2.39 0.95 -13.90
CA ILE A 92 3.10 2.17 -13.46
C ILE A 92 4.35 2.31 -14.32
N HIS A 93 4.31 3.27 -15.25
CA HIS A 93 5.42 3.55 -16.14
C HIS A 93 6.57 4.26 -15.41
N THR A 94 7.81 4.02 -15.86
CA THR A 94 9.02 4.61 -15.24
C THR A 94 9.02 6.14 -15.17
N SER A 95 8.27 6.81 -16.04
CA SER A 95 8.13 8.28 -16.03
C SER A 95 7.58 8.84 -14.73
N VAL A 96 6.82 8.06 -13.96
CA VAL A 96 6.28 8.48 -12.64
C VAL A 96 7.41 8.74 -11.63
N TRP A 97 8.56 8.07 -11.80
CA TRP A 97 9.70 8.17 -10.89
C TRP A 97 10.70 9.27 -11.29
N ALA A 98 10.54 9.87 -12.47
CA ALA A 98 11.48 10.85 -12.99
C ALA A 98 11.53 12.11 -12.10
N GLY A 99 12.74 12.52 -11.71
CA GLY A 99 12.97 13.69 -10.87
C GLY A 99 12.57 13.52 -9.40
N GLN A 100 12.10 12.35 -8.98
CA GLN A 100 11.64 12.10 -7.62
C GLN A 100 12.73 11.46 -6.75
N LYS A 101 12.64 11.68 -5.44
CA LYS A 101 13.50 11.06 -4.41
C LYS A 101 12.64 10.28 -3.40
N ARG A 102 13.27 9.43 -2.59
CA ARG A 102 12.59 8.58 -1.57
C ARG A 102 11.49 7.70 -2.19
N LEU A 103 11.83 7.08 -3.31
CA LEU A 103 10.89 6.37 -4.19
C LEU A 103 10.12 5.23 -3.51
N SER A 104 10.72 4.53 -2.53
CA SER A 104 10.02 3.48 -1.78
C SER A 104 8.84 4.01 -0.95
N GLN A 105 8.94 5.24 -0.43
CA GLN A 105 7.82 5.89 0.27
C GLN A 105 6.81 6.43 -0.75
N LEU A 106 7.29 7.06 -1.82
CA LEU A 106 6.43 7.58 -2.90
C LEU A 106 5.58 6.47 -3.54
N ALA A 107 6.13 5.26 -3.70
CA ALA A 107 5.42 4.11 -4.23
C ALA A 107 4.13 3.83 -3.46
N LYS A 108 4.18 3.83 -2.12
CA LYS A 108 3.00 3.61 -1.27
C LYS A 108 1.93 4.68 -1.47
N TRP A 109 2.34 5.94 -1.62
CA TRP A 109 1.41 7.04 -1.90
C TRP A 109 0.81 6.92 -3.29
N LYS A 110 1.61 6.56 -4.30
CA LYS A 110 1.15 6.35 -5.68
C LYS A 110 0.25 5.14 -5.85
N THR A 111 0.34 4.13 -4.97
CA THR A 111 -0.60 3.02 -4.95
C THR A 111 -1.96 3.41 -4.37
N ALA A 112 -1.97 4.34 -3.39
CA ALA A 112 -3.18 4.79 -2.73
C ALA A 112 -3.93 5.91 -3.47
N GLU A 113 -3.22 6.68 -4.31
CA GLU A 113 -3.77 7.71 -5.22
C GLU A 113 -4.51 7.07 -6.41
#